data_AF-A0A1G8DXV8-F1
#
_entry.id   AF-A0A1G8DXV8-F1
#
_cell.length_a   1.000
_cell.length_b   1.000
_cell.length_c   1.000
_cell.angle_alpha   90.00
_cell.angle_beta   90.00
_cell.angle_gamma   90.00
#
_symmetry.space_group_name_H-M   'P 1'
#
loop_
_entity.id
_entity.type
_entity.pdbx_description
1 polymer ?
#
loop_
_entity_poly.entity_id
_entity_poly.type
_entity_poly.pdbx_seq_one_letter_code
_entity_poly.pdbx_strand_id
1 'polypeptide(L)'
;MATWQTITQTGGPLRWFVWGGNITNHEAFAFTLGSAENNVGALISDITVFVHNNDSGGEPSYGITLNAVDQFANPVDQGITGNFESNGV
;
A
#
# COMPACT_ATOMS: atom_id res chain seq x y z
N MET A 1 -1.85 15.75 1.54
CA MET A 1 -2.63 14.49 1.45
C MET A 1 -2.46 13.95 0.05
N ALA A 2 -1.93 12.74 -0.06
CA ALA A 2 -1.75 12.02 -1.32
C ALA A 2 -2.52 10.70 -1.27
N THR A 3 -3.27 10.41 -2.32
CA THR A 3 -3.95 9.13 -2.52
C THR A 3 -3.40 8.50 -3.78
N TRP A 4 -2.93 7.27 -3.68
CA TRP A 4 -2.38 6.56 -4.84
C TRP A 4 -3.43 5.68 -5.51
N GLN A 5 -3.10 5.25 -6.73
CA GLN A 5 -3.93 4.35 -7.52
C GLN A 5 -4.39 3.12 -6.74
N THR A 6 -5.62 2.70 -7.01
CA THR A 6 -6.16 1.47 -6.43
C THR A 6 -5.35 0.27 -6.89
N ILE A 7 -5.04 -0.61 -5.94
CA ILE A 7 -4.41 -1.91 -6.19
C ILE A 7 -5.39 -3.04 -5.87
N THR A 8 -5.35 -4.08 -6.69
CA THR A 8 -6.04 -5.35 -6.41
C THR A 8 -4.98 -6.42 -6.20
N GLN A 9 -5.08 -7.15 -5.09
CA GLN A 9 -4.13 -8.19 -4.70
C GLN A 9 -4.86 -9.48 -4.35
N THR A 10 -4.32 -10.61 -4.82
CA THR A 10 -4.76 -11.98 -4.50
C THR A 10 -3.55 -12.78 -4.07
N GLY A 11 -3.63 -13.54 -2.99
CA GLY A 11 -2.55 -14.41 -2.54
C GLY A 11 -1.40 -13.66 -1.83
N GLY A 12 -0.22 -14.25 -1.94
CA GLY A 12 1.01 -13.87 -1.20
C GLY A 12 1.58 -12.48 -1.51
N PRO A 13 2.84 -12.23 -1.15
CA PRO A 13 3.34 -10.85 -1.05
C PRO A 13 3.54 -10.22 -2.42
N LEU A 14 2.86 -9.09 -2.64
CA LEU A 14 3.13 -8.19 -3.75
C LEU A 14 3.90 -6.98 -3.24
N ARG A 15 5.00 -6.67 -3.93
CA ARG A 15 5.71 -5.42 -3.73
C ARG A 15 5.07 -4.33 -4.58
N TRP A 16 4.54 -3.32 -3.91
CA TRP A 16 3.91 -2.17 -4.53
C TRP A 16 4.74 -0.91 -4.30
N PHE A 17 4.98 -0.15 -5.36
CA PHE A 17 5.69 1.11 -5.30
C PHE A 17 4.74 2.26 -5.57
N VAL A 18 4.79 3.28 -4.71
CA VAL A 18 4.01 4.51 -4.87
C VAL A 18 4.93 5.73 -4.72
N TRP A 19 4.72 6.74 -5.54
CA TRP A 19 5.52 7.97 -5.61
C TRP A 19 4.66 9.16 -6.03
N GLY A 20 5.17 10.38 -5.87
CA GLY A 20 4.50 11.61 -6.32
C GLY A 20 4.74 12.80 -5.40
N GLY A 21 4.64 14.01 -5.96
CA GLY A 21 5.02 15.29 -5.35
C GLY A 21 4.26 15.79 -4.12
N ASN A 22 3.42 14.97 -3.47
CA ASN A 22 2.62 15.36 -2.30
C ASN A 22 2.99 14.61 -1.01
N ILE A 23 4.11 13.90 -1.02
CA ILE A 23 4.69 13.22 0.14
C ILE A 23 5.43 14.24 1.00
N THR A 24 5.08 14.35 2.28
CA THR A 24 5.67 15.29 3.25
C THR A 24 6.55 14.56 4.28
N ASN A 25 7.32 15.31 5.07
CA ASN A 25 8.26 14.74 6.05
C ASN A 25 7.59 14.05 7.27
N HIS A 26 6.25 14.13 7.40
CA HIS A 26 5.50 13.53 8.50
C HIS A 26 4.22 12.90 7.95
N GLU A 27 4.15 11.57 8.01
CA GLU A 27 3.21 10.78 7.21
C GLU A 27 2.47 9.78 8.08
N ALA A 28 1.14 9.91 8.10
CA ALA A 28 0.26 8.88 8.61
C ALA A 28 -0.27 8.07 7.43
N PHE A 29 -0.01 6.78 7.45
CA PHE A 29 -0.47 5.86 6.41
C PHE A 29 -1.86 5.31 6.73
N ALA A 30 -2.74 5.37 5.74
CA ALA A 30 -4.03 4.70 5.77
C ALA A 30 -4.17 3.78 4.56
N PHE A 31 -4.98 2.73 4.70
CA PHE A 31 -5.36 1.85 3.60
C PHE A 31 -6.87 1.65 3.63
N THR A 32 -7.54 2.03 2.55
CA THR A 32 -8.97 1.73 2.41
C THR A 32 -9.12 0.32 1.87
N LEU A 33 -9.64 -0.58 2.68
CA LEU A 33 -9.94 -1.95 2.27
C LEU A 33 -11.32 -2.02 1.61
N GLY A 34 -11.37 -2.45 0.37
CA GLY A 34 -12.56 -2.90 -0.34
C GLY A 34 -12.49 -4.41 -0.59
N SER A 35 -13.48 -5.15 -0.11
CA SER A 35 -13.66 -6.56 -0.46
C SER A 35 -15.14 -6.92 -0.56
N ALA A 36 -15.45 -7.86 -1.45
CA ALA A 36 -16.76 -8.47 -1.55
C ALA A 36 -16.92 -9.70 -0.61
N GLU A 37 -15.86 -10.05 0.12
CA GLU A 37 -15.78 -11.27 0.92
C GLU A 37 -15.68 -10.99 2.43
N ASN A 38 -16.03 -12.01 3.22
CA ASN A 38 -16.00 -11.93 4.68
C ASN A 38 -14.64 -12.39 5.23
N ASN A 39 -14.19 -11.76 6.32
CA ASN A 39 -13.00 -12.12 7.09
C ASN A 39 -11.66 -12.04 6.33
N VAL A 40 -11.61 -11.24 5.27
CA VAL A 40 -10.37 -10.93 4.54
C VAL A 40 -9.89 -9.52 4.86
N GLY A 41 -8.59 -9.30 4.72
CA GLY A 41 -7.93 -8.05 5.04
C GLY A 41 -6.60 -7.87 4.31
N ALA A 42 -5.96 -6.73 4.59
CA ALA A 42 -4.66 -6.37 4.04
C ALA A 42 -3.60 -6.42 5.15
N LEU A 43 -2.56 -7.25 4.97
CA LEU A 43 -1.35 -7.16 5.77
C LEU A 43 -0.34 -6.27 5.03
N ILE A 44 -0.06 -5.11 5.61
CA ILE A 44 0.85 -4.10 5.09
C ILE A 44 2.14 -4.16 5.91
N SER A 45 3.27 -4.37 5.24
CA SER A 45 4.56 -4.60 5.89
C SER A 45 5.72 -4.03 5.06
N ASP A 46 6.92 -3.99 5.66
CA ASP A 46 8.18 -3.60 5.02
C ASP A 46 8.13 -2.25 4.29
N ILE A 47 7.45 -1.27 4.87
CA ILE A 47 7.32 0.07 4.31
C ILE A 47 8.70 0.74 4.32
N THR A 48 9.25 0.96 3.13
CA THR A 48 10.53 1.66 2.94
C THR A 48 10.26 3.01 2.31
N VAL A 49 10.76 4.08 2.94
CA VAL A 49 10.73 5.44 2.39
C VAL A 49 12.07 5.77 1.76
N PHE A 50 12.08 6.24 0.53
CA PHE A 50 13.31 6.55 -0.19
C PHE A 50 13.08 7.63 -1.25
N VAL A 51 14.16 8.21 -1.76
CA VAL A 51 14.12 9.10 -2.92
C VAL A 51 14.41 8.28 -4.16
N HIS A 52 13.47 8.23 -5.09
CA HIS A 52 13.63 7.47 -6.32
C HIS A 52 14.09 8.39 -7.45
N ASN A 53 15.37 8.29 -7.83
CA ASN A 53 15.99 9.21 -8.81
C ASN A 53 15.84 8.75 -10.26
N ASN A 54 15.67 7.46 -10.51
CA ASN A 54 15.74 6.89 -11.86
C ASN A 54 14.44 7.11 -12.66
N ASP A 55 13.28 6.82 -12.08
CA ASP A 55 12.00 6.82 -12.80
C ASP A 55 11.06 7.98 -12.43
N SER A 56 11.22 8.58 -11.24
CA SER A 56 10.35 9.65 -10.73
C SER A 56 11.08 10.97 -10.43
N GLY A 57 12.27 11.17 -11.02
CA GLY A 57 12.93 12.49 -11.01
C GLY A 57 13.37 13.00 -9.63
N GLY A 58 13.61 12.11 -8.67
CA GLY A 58 14.01 12.49 -7.31
C GLY A 58 12.85 12.75 -6.37
N GLU A 59 11.67 12.24 -6.69
CA GLU A 59 10.52 12.30 -5.81
C GLU A 59 10.67 11.33 -4.61
N PRO A 60 10.18 11.72 -3.42
CA PRO A 60 9.95 10.76 -2.35
C PRO A 60 9.05 9.62 -2.85
N SER A 61 9.34 8.42 -2.39
CA SER A 61 8.73 7.18 -2.85
C SER A 61 8.62 6.18 -1.71
N TYR A 62 7.64 5.30 -1.80
CA TYR A 62 7.42 4.20 -0.87
C TYR A 62 7.48 2.87 -1.59
N GLY A 63 8.19 1.91 -0.99
CA GLY A 63 8.08 0.51 -1.30
C GLY A 63 7.30 -0.18 -0.19
N ILE A 64 6.21 -0.86 -0.55
CA ILE A 64 5.25 -1.44 0.38
C ILE A 64 5.08 -2.91 0.03
N THR A 65 5.10 -3.81 1.02
CA THR A 65 4.68 -5.20 0.84
C THR A 65 3.22 -5.32 1.26
N LEU A 66 2.38 -5.79 0.33
CA LEU A 66 0.95 -6.02 0.54
C LEU A 66 0.63 -7.50 0.39
N ASN A 67 -0.07 -8.06 1.37
CA ASN A 67 -0.62 -9.42 1.32
C ASN A 67 -2.13 -9.39 1.52
N ALA A 68 -2.87 -10.20 0.75
CA ALA A 68 -4.23 -10.54 1.09
C ALA A 68 -4.19 -11.59 2.21
N VAL A 69 -4.83 -11.31 3.35
CA VAL A 69 -4.83 -12.22 4.50
C VAL A 69 -6.21 -12.39 5.11
N ASP A 70 -6.38 -13.43 5.93
CA ASP A 70 -7.52 -13.56 6.84
C ASP A 70 -7.32 -12.76 8.14
N GLN A 71 -8.33 -12.79 9.01
CA GLN A 71 -8.30 -12.17 10.35
C GLN A 71 -7.19 -12.71 11.29
N PHE A 72 -6.53 -13.81 10.93
CA PHE A 72 -5.41 -14.42 11.65
C PHE A 72 -4.06 -14.20 10.95
N ALA A 73 -4.03 -13.33 9.93
CA ALA A 73 -2.86 -13.04 9.10
C ALA A 73 -2.35 -14.22 8.25
N ASN A 74 -3.19 -15.22 7.97
CA ASN A 74 -2.84 -16.26 7.00
C ASN A 74 -3.09 -15.75 5.58
N PRO A 75 -2.21 -16.03 4.61
CA PRO A 75 -2.45 -15.69 3.22
C PRO A 75 -3.76 -16.28 2.70
N VAL A 76 -4.50 -15.49 1.93
CA VAL A 76 -5.73 -15.94 1.27
C VAL A 76 -5.62 -15.73 -0.23
N ASP A 77 -6.20 -16.64 -1.01
CA ASP A 77 -6.20 -16.53 -2.48
C ASP A 77 -7.24 -15.50 -2.99
N GLN A 78 -8.06 -15.01 -2.08
CA GLN A 78 -9.16 -14.12 -2.39
C GLN A 78 -8.69 -12.67 -2.55
N GLY A 79 -9.35 -11.97 -3.46
CA GLY A 79 -8.96 -10.63 -3.87
C GLY A 79 -9.32 -9.57 -2.84
N ILE A 80 -8.34 -8.80 -2.42
CA ILE A 80 -8.56 -7.50 -1.79
C ILE A 80 -8.33 -6.39 -2.82
N THR A 81 -9.12 -5.33 -2.74
CA THR A 81 -8.90 -4.11 -3.51
C THR A 81 -8.76 -2.94 -2.53
N GLY A 82 -7.89 -1.99 -2.80
CA GLY A 82 -7.75 -0.83 -1.92
C GLY A 82 -6.78 0.20 -2.44
N ASN A 83 -6.65 1.30 -1.73
CA ASN A 83 -5.69 2.35 -2.03
C ASN A 83 -4.87 2.67 -0.78
N PHE A 84 -3.62 3.04 -1.01
CA PHE A 84 -2.76 3.57 0.03
C PHE A 84 -2.90 5.09 0.04
N GLU A 85 -2.91 5.65 1.23
CA GLU A 85 -3.13 7.07 1.45
C GLU A 85 -2.09 7.60 2.44
N SER A 86 -1.59 8.78 2.12
CA SER A 86 -0.72 9.62 2.92
C SER A 86 -1.53 10.81 3.39
N ASN A 87 -1.76 10.88 4.68
CA ASN A 87 -2.37 12.03 5.33
C ASN A 87 -1.24 12.80 6.01
N GLY A 88 -0.49 13.59 5.22
CA GLY A 88 0.54 14.47 5.77
C GLY A 88 -0.01 15.26 6.97
N VAL A 89 0.59 15.06 8.15
CA VAL A 89 0.12 15.60 9.44
C VAL A 89 0.91 16.84 9.82
#